data_AF-A0A3L7W7Y6-F1
#
_entry.id   AF-A0A3L7W7Y6-F1
#
_cell.length_a   1.000
_cell.length_b   1.000
_cell.length_c   1.000
_cell.angle_alpha   90.00
_cell.angle_beta   90.00
_cell.angle_gamma   90.00
#
_symmetry.space_group_name_H-M   'P 1'
#
loop_
_entity.id
_entity.type
_entity.pdbx_description
1 polymer ?
#
loop_
_entity_poly.entity_id
_entity_poly.type
_entity_poly.pdbx_seq_one_letter_code
_entity_poly.pdbx_strand_id
1 'polypeptide(L)'
;LLTTLTAALFAALLFNQYQFRRAPYQLAWAIGATAFAVAAAAETLAGFIGWSEPLYRVWYLTGAVWTAGWLGTGTVLLLSKTRFGYWYSACLGLAGLFTILVARRLEDPSAGPTALFYALLAWSAAVSIAWLAYLGSPRWSRIAVGLVLLLSAVALPLVATAQLPAPGWATDLQTGVPVALLLPPALRLLTPLLNISGAFALLTGALFSAYVFMPKVRALPYSSDPRQRGDELLFNLAIAPFAIAVNFVKSLPLAAAAWRSGTLNRRVPATLLIALGAFFPSLTDTLSRTGSTEVYQLGKALGALLLLIGFLASVDDPDEITLPLVGAPLRALLRRVRGEEGA
;
A
#
# COMPACT_ATOMS: atom_id res chain seq x y z
N LEU A 1 1.25 -5.78 20.03
CA LEU A 1 1.47 -4.46 20.69
C LEU A 1 2.42 -3.54 19.92
N LEU A 2 3.69 -3.92 19.69
CA LEU A 2 4.66 -3.06 18.99
C LEU A 2 4.13 -2.55 17.64
N THR A 3 3.63 -3.45 16.78
CA THR A 3 3.03 -3.11 15.49
C THR A 3 1.89 -2.09 15.65
N THR A 4 1.01 -2.26 16.65
CA THR A 4 -0.10 -1.35 16.93
C THR A 4 0.38 0.05 17.27
N LEU A 5 1.33 0.17 18.21
CA LEU A 5 1.84 1.47 18.65
C LEU A 5 2.57 2.20 17.52
N THR A 6 3.40 1.47 16.76
CA THR A 6 4.13 2.02 15.61
C THR A 6 3.17 2.48 14.52
N ALA A 7 2.17 1.66 14.16
CA ALA A 7 1.17 2.00 13.15
C ALA A 7 0.29 3.18 13.58
N ALA A 8 -0.12 3.23 14.86
CA ALA A 8 -0.90 4.33 15.41
C ALA A 8 -0.11 5.65 15.40
N LEU A 9 1.17 5.63 15.79
CA LEU A 9 2.04 6.79 15.69
C LEU A 9 2.20 7.25 14.24
N PHE A 10 2.44 6.31 13.31
CA PHE A 10 2.55 6.62 11.89
C PHE A 10 1.27 7.27 11.34
N ALA A 11 0.10 6.73 11.66
CA ALA A 11 -1.18 7.29 11.28
C ALA A 11 -1.40 8.70 11.86
N ALA A 12 -1.09 8.91 13.14
CA ALA A 12 -1.20 10.21 13.79
C ALA A 12 -0.27 11.27 13.16
N LEU A 13 0.95 10.88 12.80
CA LEU A 13 1.90 11.75 12.11
C LEU A 13 1.44 12.13 10.70
N LEU A 14 0.84 11.21 9.96
CA LEU A 14 0.24 11.49 8.65
C LEU A 14 -0.93 12.47 8.76
N PHE A 15 -1.81 12.31 9.75
CA PHE A 15 -2.89 13.27 10.02
C PHE A 15 -2.35 14.64 10.41
N ASN A 16 -1.35 14.68 11.30
CA ASN A 16 -0.67 15.92 11.67
C ASN A 16 -0.13 16.62 10.41
N GLN A 17 0.59 15.92 9.54
CA GLN A 17 1.11 16.50 8.31
C GLN A 17 0.01 16.97 7.34
N TYR A 18 -1.09 16.22 7.25
CA TYR A 18 -2.26 16.61 6.45
C TYR A 18 -2.89 17.92 6.95
N GLN A 19 -2.91 18.19 8.25
CA GLN A 19 -3.45 19.46 8.77
C GLN A 19 -2.68 20.68 8.24
N PHE A 20 -1.35 20.56 8.12
CA PHE A 20 -0.49 21.61 7.57
C PHE A 20 -0.55 21.71 6.05
N ARG A 21 -0.32 20.59 5.35
CA ARG A 21 -0.13 20.62 3.89
C ARG A 21 -1.43 20.47 3.10
N ARG A 22 -2.50 19.96 3.72
CA ARG A 22 -3.82 19.69 3.11
C ARG A 22 -3.76 18.87 1.82
N ALA A 23 -2.73 18.05 1.67
CA ALA A 23 -2.53 17.24 0.48
C ALA A 23 -3.43 15.99 0.50
N PRO A 24 -4.23 15.73 -0.54
CA PRO A 24 -5.20 14.63 -0.55
C PRO A 24 -4.55 13.25 -0.46
N TYR A 25 -3.33 13.10 -0.99
CA TYR A 25 -2.58 11.85 -0.89
C TYR A 25 -2.18 11.51 0.56
N GLN A 26 -1.91 12.52 1.41
CA GLN A 26 -1.59 12.31 2.83
C GLN A 26 -2.82 11.82 3.60
N LEU A 27 -4.00 12.38 3.30
CA LEU A 27 -5.24 11.91 3.90
C LEU A 27 -5.50 10.44 3.55
N ALA A 28 -5.34 10.06 2.28
CA ALA A 28 -5.51 8.67 1.87
C ALA A 28 -4.52 7.72 2.57
N TRP A 29 -3.25 8.11 2.68
CA TRP A 29 -2.27 7.35 3.47
C TRP A 29 -2.64 7.29 4.95
N ALA A 30 -3.13 8.39 5.55
CA ALA A 30 -3.55 8.43 6.95
C ALA A 30 -4.72 7.46 7.22
N ILE A 31 -5.69 7.40 6.31
CA ILE A 31 -6.82 6.44 6.38
C ILE A 31 -6.28 5.00 6.31
N GLY A 32 -5.40 4.70 5.35
CA GLY A 32 -4.81 3.36 5.22
C GLY A 32 -3.97 2.95 6.43
N ALA A 33 -3.14 3.87 6.96
CA ALA A 33 -2.35 3.64 8.16
C ALA A 33 -3.21 3.46 9.42
N THR A 34 -4.34 4.18 9.52
CA THR A 34 -5.32 4.01 10.60
C THR A 34 -5.98 2.65 10.52
N ALA A 35 -6.41 2.22 9.33
CA ALA A 35 -6.99 0.90 9.13
C ALA A 35 -6.00 -0.21 9.54
N PHE A 36 -4.72 -0.05 9.20
CA PHE A 36 -3.66 -0.96 9.64
C PHE A 36 -3.46 -0.95 11.15
N ALA A 37 -3.44 0.23 11.78
CA ALA A 37 -3.32 0.37 13.24
C ALA A 37 -4.49 -0.30 13.98
N VAL A 38 -5.72 -0.13 13.49
CA VAL A 38 -6.93 -0.77 14.04
C VAL A 38 -6.87 -2.29 13.88
N ALA A 39 -6.40 -2.80 12.74
CA ALA A 39 -6.24 -4.24 12.54
C ALA A 39 -5.19 -4.83 13.50
N ALA A 40 -4.04 -4.17 13.64
CA ALA A 40 -3.00 -4.57 14.58
C ALA A 40 -3.47 -4.47 16.04
N ALA A 41 -4.32 -3.50 16.37
CA ALA A 41 -4.95 -3.37 17.68
C ALA A 41 -5.91 -4.55 17.94
N ALA A 42 -6.74 -4.92 16.96
CA ALA A 42 -7.66 -6.05 17.08
C ALA A 42 -6.91 -7.36 17.34
N GLU A 43 -5.82 -7.63 16.62
CA GLU A 43 -4.97 -8.79 16.87
C GLU A 43 -4.29 -8.74 18.23
N THR A 44 -3.80 -7.58 18.65
CA THR A 44 -3.17 -7.41 19.97
C THR A 44 -4.18 -7.67 21.08
N LEU A 45 -5.40 -7.15 20.95
CA LEU A 45 -6.47 -7.39 21.92
C LEU A 45 -6.85 -8.87 21.94
N ALA A 46 -7.03 -9.49 20.78
CA ALA A 46 -7.30 -10.92 20.67
C ALA A 46 -6.19 -11.78 21.29
N GLY A 47 -4.93 -11.35 21.20
CA GLY A 47 -3.81 -12.01 21.89
C GLY A 47 -3.86 -11.92 23.41
N PHE A 48 -4.54 -10.90 23.98
CA PHE A 48 -4.70 -10.74 25.43
C PHE A 48 -5.96 -11.39 25.99
N ILE A 49 -7.09 -11.25 25.29
CA ILE A 49 -8.42 -11.65 25.80
C ILE A 49 -9.11 -12.73 24.96
N GLY A 50 -8.44 -13.25 23.94
CA GLY A 50 -9.00 -14.21 22.98
C GLY A 50 -9.75 -13.56 21.83
N TRP A 51 -9.97 -14.32 20.75
CA TRP A 51 -10.76 -13.85 19.62
C TRP A 51 -12.25 -13.82 19.95
N SER A 52 -12.92 -12.82 19.39
CA SER A 52 -14.37 -12.69 19.38
C SER A 52 -14.83 -12.28 17.99
N GLU A 53 -16.09 -12.52 17.70
CA GLU A 53 -16.69 -12.16 16.41
C GLU A 53 -16.51 -10.66 16.06
N PRO A 54 -16.75 -9.68 16.98
CA PRO A 54 -16.51 -8.27 16.67
C PRO A 54 -15.04 -7.97 16.34
N LEU A 55 -14.09 -8.54 17.09
CA LEU A 55 -12.66 -8.35 16.82
C LEU A 55 -12.27 -8.91 15.45
N TYR A 56 -12.81 -10.07 15.10
CA TYR A 56 -12.58 -10.70 13.81
C TYR A 56 -13.14 -9.88 12.64
N ARG A 57 -14.37 -9.33 12.78
CA ARG A 57 -14.98 -8.43 11.79
C ARG A 57 -14.17 -7.14 11.61
N VAL A 58 -13.73 -6.51 12.71
CA VAL A 58 -12.91 -5.30 12.68
C VAL A 58 -11.57 -5.58 12.00
N TRP A 59 -10.87 -6.63 12.43
CA TRP A 59 -9.61 -7.05 11.84
C TRP A 59 -9.73 -7.26 10.33
N TYR A 60 -10.77 -7.97 9.90
CA TYR A 60 -10.94 -8.26 8.49
C TYR A 60 -11.21 -7.00 7.67
N LEU A 61 -12.15 -6.15 8.11
CA LEU A 61 -12.50 -4.93 7.41
C LEU A 61 -11.28 -4.02 7.26
N THR A 62 -10.60 -3.72 8.38
CA THR A 62 -9.56 -2.69 8.37
C THR A 62 -8.23 -3.24 7.85
N GLY A 63 -7.87 -4.47 8.21
CA GLY A 63 -6.62 -5.11 7.83
C GLY A 63 -6.68 -5.72 6.44
N ALA A 64 -7.59 -6.66 6.22
CA ALA A 64 -7.64 -7.44 4.99
C ALA A 64 -8.20 -6.64 3.81
N VAL A 65 -9.21 -5.79 4.02
CA VAL A 65 -9.91 -5.10 2.92
C VAL A 65 -9.38 -3.67 2.69
N TRP A 66 -9.29 -2.84 3.73
CA TRP A 66 -9.07 -1.40 3.53
C TRP A 66 -7.60 -0.97 3.44
N THR A 67 -6.72 -1.57 4.24
CA THR A 67 -5.34 -1.05 4.44
C THR A 67 -4.60 -0.81 3.13
N ALA A 68 -4.40 -1.85 2.31
CA ALA A 68 -3.59 -1.73 1.10
C ALA A 68 -4.24 -0.85 0.04
N GLY A 69 -5.57 -0.94 -0.12
CA GLY A 69 -6.33 -0.11 -1.06
C GLY A 69 -6.16 1.38 -0.79
N TRP A 70 -6.27 1.81 0.49
CA TRP A 70 -6.10 3.21 0.88
C TRP A 70 -4.65 3.67 0.83
N LEU A 71 -3.69 2.84 1.24
CA LEU A 71 -2.27 3.18 1.10
C LEU A 71 -1.87 3.36 -0.37
N GLY A 72 -2.33 2.49 -1.27
CA GLY A 72 -2.14 2.64 -2.71
C GLY A 72 -2.85 3.86 -3.30
N THR A 73 -4.02 4.22 -2.75
CA THR A 73 -4.77 5.42 -3.17
C THR A 73 -3.98 6.70 -2.93
N GLY A 74 -3.24 6.80 -1.83
CA GLY A 74 -2.35 7.94 -1.63
C GLY A 74 -1.27 8.04 -2.70
N THR A 75 -0.71 6.91 -3.15
CA THR A 75 0.26 6.90 -4.26
C THR A 75 -0.38 7.28 -5.59
N VAL A 76 -1.60 6.81 -5.87
CA VAL A 76 -2.39 7.21 -7.05
C VAL A 76 -2.60 8.73 -7.09
N LEU A 77 -2.96 9.32 -5.94
CA LEU A 77 -3.16 10.77 -5.83
C LEU A 77 -1.84 11.54 -6.01
N LEU A 78 -0.75 11.06 -5.39
CA LEU A 78 0.59 11.65 -5.51
C LEU A 78 1.08 11.67 -6.96
N LEU A 79 0.90 10.55 -7.67
CA LEU A 79 1.41 10.35 -9.03
C LEU A 79 0.36 10.66 -10.12
N SER A 80 -0.76 11.30 -9.76
CA SER A 80 -1.89 11.60 -10.65
C SER A 80 -1.51 12.39 -11.91
N LYS A 81 -0.48 13.24 -11.81
CA LYS A 81 0.04 14.06 -12.93
C LYS A 81 1.08 13.35 -13.80
N THR A 82 1.40 12.09 -13.49
CA THR A 82 2.38 11.28 -14.22
C THR A 82 1.69 10.22 -15.07
N ARG A 83 2.48 9.47 -15.85
CA ARG A 83 2.02 8.30 -16.62
C ARG A 83 1.81 7.04 -15.77
N PHE A 84 1.88 7.16 -14.45
CA PHE A 84 1.64 6.05 -13.52
C PHE A 84 0.25 5.41 -13.67
N GLY A 85 -0.72 6.13 -14.26
CA GLY A 85 -2.04 5.58 -14.59
C GLY A 85 -2.00 4.30 -15.43
N TYR A 86 -1.04 4.14 -16.35
CA TYR A 86 -0.89 2.90 -17.11
C TYR A 86 -0.50 1.72 -16.22
N TRP A 87 0.46 1.94 -15.32
CA TRP A 87 0.90 0.93 -14.37
C TRP A 87 -0.23 0.56 -13.41
N TYR A 88 -0.93 1.55 -12.84
CA TYR A 88 -2.07 1.29 -11.96
C TYR A 88 -3.20 0.54 -12.68
N SER A 89 -3.48 0.87 -13.95
CA SER A 89 -4.41 0.13 -14.80
C SER A 89 -3.98 -1.34 -14.95
N ALA A 90 -2.69 -1.61 -15.20
CA ALA A 90 -2.18 -2.98 -15.28
C ALA A 90 -2.34 -3.73 -13.96
N CYS A 91 -2.02 -3.10 -12.82
CA CYS A 91 -2.23 -3.68 -11.50
C CYS A 91 -3.72 -4.01 -11.24
N LEU A 92 -4.63 -3.13 -11.66
CA LEU A 92 -6.07 -3.36 -11.52
C LEU A 92 -6.59 -4.47 -12.44
N GLY A 93 -6.06 -4.55 -13.66
CA GLY A 93 -6.28 -5.67 -14.58
C GLY A 93 -5.89 -7.01 -13.98
N LEU A 94 -4.68 -7.08 -13.40
CA LEU A 94 -4.19 -8.24 -12.66
C LEU A 94 -5.06 -8.54 -11.44
N ALA A 95 -5.47 -7.52 -10.67
CA ALA A 95 -6.31 -7.70 -9.51
C ALA A 95 -7.66 -8.38 -9.87
N GLY A 96 -8.27 -7.99 -11.00
CA GLY A 96 -9.46 -8.66 -11.54
C GLY A 96 -9.21 -10.12 -11.91
N LEU A 97 -8.09 -10.41 -12.59
CA LEU A 97 -7.69 -11.79 -12.93
C LEU A 97 -7.49 -12.65 -11.67
N PHE A 98 -6.72 -12.15 -10.69
CA PHE A 98 -6.48 -12.87 -9.44
C PHE A 98 -7.76 -13.06 -8.64
N THR A 99 -8.73 -12.16 -8.72
CA THR A 99 -10.06 -12.34 -8.11
C THR A 99 -10.76 -13.57 -8.68
N ILE A 100 -10.71 -13.79 -9.99
CA ILE A 100 -11.23 -15.02 -10.64
C ILE A 100 -10.46 -16.26 -10.18
N LEU A 101 -9.13 -16.18 -10.12
CA LEU A 101 -8.30 -17.31 -9.69
C LEU A 101 -8.54 -17.70 -8.22
N VAL A 102 -8.73 -16.72 -7.35
CA VAL A 102 -9.09 -16.95 -5.94
C VAL A 102 -10.46 -17.59 -5.84
N ALA A 103 -11.44 -17.14 -6.63
CA ALA A 103 -12.79 -17.70 -6.61
C ALA A 103 -12.84 -19.19 -6.99
N ARG A 104 -11.95 -19.66 -7.88
CA ARG A 104 -11.82 -21.08 -8.21
C ARG A 104 -11.40 -21.97 -7.03
N ARG A 105 -10.83 -21.37 -5.98
CA ARG A 105 -10.44 -22.06 -4.74
C ARG A 105 -11.50 -21.93 -3.64
N LEU A 106 -12.59 -21.22 -3.91
CA LEU A 106 -13.71 -21.10 -2.98
C LEU A 106 -14.74 -22.18 -3.35
N GLU A 107 -15.03 -23.07 -2.41
CA GLU A 107 -16.07 -24.10 -2.55
C GLU A 107 -17.47 -23.52 -2.30
N ASP A 108 -17.81 -22.43 -3.03
CA ASP A 108 -19.09 -21.72 -2.89
C ASP A 108 -19.68 -21.39 -4.27
N PRO A 109 -20.94 -21.76 -4.55
CA PRO A 109 -21.58 -21.50 -5.85
C PRO A 109 -21.65 -20.01 -6.24
N SER A 110 -21.73 -19.11 -5.26
CA SER A 110 -21.79 -17.66 -5.47
C SER A 110 -20.43 -17.05 -5.84
N ALA A 111 -19.32 -17.75 -5.59
CA ALA A 111 -17.97 -17.23 -5.78
C ALA A 111 -17.68 -16.89 -7.25
N GLY A 112 -18.06 -17.76 -8.18
CA GLY A 112 -17.83 -17.57 -9.61
C GLY A 112 -18.51 -16.32 -10.18
N PRO A 113 -19.84 -16.18 -10.07
CA PRO A 113 -20.57 -14.99 -10.51
C PRO A 113 -20.08 -13.71 -9.84
N THR A 114 -19.81 -13.76 -8.53
CA THR A 114 -19.32 -12.59 -7.77
C THR A 114 -17.93 -12.15 -8.25
N ALA A 115 -17.03 -13.10 -8.48
CA ALA A 115 -15.70 -12.81 -8.99
C ALA A 115 -15.74 -12.24 -10.41
N LEU A 116 -16.63 -12.76 -11.27
CA LEU A 116 -16.84 -12.21 -12.61
C LEU A 116 -17.32 -10.76 -12.55
N PHE A 117 -18.30 -10.46 -11.70
CA PHE A 117 -18.78 -9.09 -11.51
C PHE A 117 -17.65 -8.14 -11.04
N TYR A 118 -16.88 -8.53 -10.02
CA TYR A 118 -15.74 -7.73 -9.54
C TYR A 118 -14.63 -7.57 -10.58
N ALA A 119 -14.33 -8.62 -11.35
CA ALA A 119 -13.33 -8.57 -12.41
C ALA A 119 -13.78 -7.63 -13.54
N LEU A 120 -15.04 -7.70 -13.98
CA LEU A 120 -15.59 -6.81 -15.00
C LEU A 120 -15.58 -5.34 -14.53
N LEU A 121 -15.93 -5.08 -13.27
CA LEU A 121 -15.84 -3.74 -12.68
C LEU A 121 -14.40 -3.22 -12.71
N ALA A 122 -13.43 -4.03 -12.26
CA ALA A 122 -12.03 -3.66 -12.25
C ALA A 122 -11.45 -3.45 -13.65
N TRP A 123 -11.80 -4.30 -14.62
CA TRP A 123 -11.34 -4.18 -16.01
C TRP A 123 -11.96 -2.97 -16.71
N SER A 124 -13.22 -2.66 -16.44
CA SER A 124 -13.87 -1.44 -16.95
C SER A 124 -13.18 -0.19 -16.41
N ALA A 125 -12.87 -0.17 -15.11
CA ALA A 125 -12.10 0.91 -14.50
C ALA A 125 -10.67 0.97 -15.05
N ALA A 126 -9.99 -0.16 -15.24
CA ALA A 126 -8.65 -0.23 -15.79
C ALA A 126 -8.60 0.35 -17.21
N VAL A 127 -9.50 -0.08 -18.10
CA VAL A 127 -9.62 0.48 -19.47
C VAL A 127 -9.86 1.98 -19.43
N SER A 128 -10.76 2.45 -18.56
CA SER A 128 -11.05 3.88 -18.40
C SER A 128 -9.84 4.68 -17.89
N ILE A 129 -9.08 4.11 -16.95
CA ILE A 129 -7.85 4.70 -16.41
C ILE A 129 -6.76 4.75 -17.47
N ALA A 130 -6.52 3.65 -18.20
CA ALA A 130 -5.56 3.59 -19.29
C ALA A 130 -5.90 4.60 -20.40
N TRP A 131 -7.19 4.73 -20.73
CA TRP A 131 -7.67 5.70 -21.71
C TRP A 131 -7.42 7.14 -21.26
N LEU A 132 -7.76 7.49 -20.02
CA LEU A 132 -7.49 8.83 -19.49
C LEU A 132 -5.98 9.08 -19.32
N ALA A 133 -5.21 8.06 -18.97
CA ALA A 133 -3.75 8.11 -18.92
C ALA A 133 -3.17 8.34 -20.32
N TYR A 134 -3.75 7.76 -21.38
CA TYR A 134 -3.40 8.02 -22.77
C TYR A 134 -3.63 9.48 -23.15
N LEU A 135 -4.81 10.00 -22.83
CA LEU A 135 -5.17 11.41 -23.02
C LEU A 135 -4.37 12.38 -22.14
N GLY A 136 -3.48 11.89 -21.26
CA GLY A 136 -2.67 12.72 -20.34
C GLY A 136 -3.50 13.42 -19.26
N SER A 137 -4.73 12.96 -19.01
CA SER A 137 -5.68 13.61 -18.10
C SER A 137 -5.48 13.11 -16.67
N PRO A 138 -5.17 13.96 -15.68
CA PRO A 138 -5.01 13.54 -14.29
C PRO A 138 -6.31 13.05 -13.65
N ARG A 139 -7.44 13.16 -14.35
CA ARG A 139 -8.76 12.66 -13.94
C ARG A 139 -8.80 11.14 -13.80
N TRP A 140 -7.85 10.40 -14.38
CA TRP A 140 -7.75 8.95 -14.17
C TRP A 140 -7.68 8.59 -12.68
N SER A 141 -7.05 9.44 -11.86
CA SER A 141 -6.95 9.23 -10.41
C SER A 141 -8.31 9.27 -9.71
N ARG A 142 -9.30 10.02 -10.25
CA ARG A 142 -10.66 10.07 -9.70
C ARG A 142 -11.41 8.77 -9.90
N ILE A 143 -11.18 8.07 -11.02
CA ILE A 143 -11.78 6.74 -11.26
C ILE A 143 -11.19 5.74 -10.25
N ALA A 144 -9.87 5.75 -10.08
CA ALA A 144 -9.20 4.89 -9.11
C ALA A 144 -9.68 5.15 -7.66
N VAL A 145 -9.70 6.41 -7.24
CA VAL A 145 -10.20 6.81 -5.90
C VAL A 145 -11.68 6.46 -5.74
N GLY A 146 -12.50 6.73 -6.75
CA GLY A 146 -13.93 6.40 -6.74
C GLY A 146 -14.18 4.90 -6.61
N LEU A 147 -13.38 4.07 -7.28
CA LEU A 147 -13.45 2.62 -7.14
C LEU A 147 -13.08 2.17 -5.72
N VAL A 148 -11.98 2.68 -5.15
CA VAL A 148 -11.58 2.33 -3.77
C VAL A 148 -12.65 2.77 -2.77
N LEU A 149 -13.20 3.98 -2.90
CA LEU A 149 -14.30 4.47 -2.08
C LEU A 149 -15.53 3.56 -2.18
N LEU A 150 -15.94 3.19 -3.39
CA LEU A 150 -17.07 2.31 -3.64
C LEU A 150 -16.86 0.95 -2.97
N LEU A 151 -15.72 0.30 -3.21
CA LEU A 151 -15.42 -1.03 -2.66
C LEU A 151 -15.26 -0.99 -1.14
N SER A 152 -14.67 0.07 -0.58
CA SER A 152 -14.62 0.29 0.88
C SER A 152 -16.00 0.46 1.48
N ALA A 153 -16.89 1.21 0.82
CA ALA A 153 -18.27 1.41 1.26
C ALA A 153 -19.10 0.12 1.16
N VAL A 154 -18.94 -0.66 0.08
CA VAL A 154 -19.60 -1.96 -0.10
C VAL A 154 -19.13 -2.99 0.94
N ALA A 155 -17.88 -2.92 1.39
CA ALA A 155 -17.37 -3.81 2.42
C ALA A 155 -18.09 -3.65 3.77
N LEU A 156 -18.59 -2.45 4.10
CA LEU A 156 -19.27 -2.17 5.37
C LEU A 156 -20.53 -3.03 5.60
N PRO A 157 -21.56 -2.96 4.73
CA PRO A 157 -22.74 -3.79 4.91
C PRO A 157 -22.40 -5.28 4.78
N LEU A 158 -21.49 -5.67 3.88
CA LEU A 158 -21.08 -7.07 3.75
C LEU A 158 -20.44 -7.61 5.04
N VAL A 159 -19.57 -6.84 5.71
CA VAL A 159 -19.00 -7.22 7.01
C VAL A 159 -20.08 -7.19 8.08
N ALA A 160 -20.98 -6.22 8.09
CA ALA A 160 -21.98 -6.07 9.15
C ALA A 160 -23.03 -7.20 9.13
N THR A 161 -23.46 -7.63 7.94
CA THR A 161 -24.56 -8.60 7.79
C THR A 161 -24.10 -10.03 7.53
N ALA A 162 -22.79 -10.28 7.35
CA ALA A 162 -22.28 -11.63 7.15
C ALA A 162 -22.65 -12.51 8.35
N GLN A 163 -23.28 -13.65 8.10
CA GLN A 163 -23.56 -14.64 9.14
C GLN A 163 -22.35 -15.54 9.31
N LEU A 164 -21.78 -15.55 10.52
CA LEU A 164 -20.56 -16.33 10.82
C LEU A 164 -20.95 -17.54 11.68
N PRO A 165 -20.68 -18.76 11.23
CA PRO A 165 -20.88 -19.96 12.06
C PRO A 165 -20.14 -19.83 13.38
N ALA A 166 -20.71 -20.37 14.47
CA ALA A 166 -20.06 -20.39 15.78
C ALA A 166 -18.65 -21.02 15.67
N PRO A 167 -17.61 -20.41 16.28
CA PRO A 167 -17.66 -19.36 17.31
C PRO A 167 -17.70 -17.91 16.78
N GLY A 168 -17.91 -17.70 15.47
CA GLY A 168 -17.97 -16.37 14.85
C GLY A 168 -16.61 -15.80 14.43
N TRP A 169 -15.54 -16.58 14.54
CA TRP A 169 -14.18 -16.23 14.13
C TRP A 169 -13.38 -17.49 13.80
N ALA A 170 -12.33 -17.34 12.99
CA ALA A 170 -11.44 -18.45 12.66
C ALA A 170 -9.99 -18.01 12.62
N THR A 171 -9.13 -18.87 13.15
CA THR A 171 -7.68 -18.77 13.07
C THR A 171 -7.10 -20.04 12.48
N ASP A 172 -5.95 -19.91 11.86
CA ASP A 172 -5.14 -21.06 11.43
C ASP A 172 -4.75 -21.90 12.66
N LEU A 173 -4.89 -23.23 12.55
CA LEU A 173 -4.70 -24.14 13.69
C LEU A 173 -3.23 -24.27 14.11
N GLN A 174 -2.30 -24.07 13.18
CA GLN A 174 -0.87 -24.19 13.46
C GLN A 174 -0.29 -22.87 13.99
N THR A 175 -0.72 -21.75 13.41
CA THR A 175 -0.12 -20.44 13.67
C THR A 175 -0.95 -19.55 14.59
N GLY A 176 -2.23 -19.85 14.80
CA GLY A 176 -3.14 -18.96 15.54
C GLY A 176 -3.42 -17.62 14.85
N VAL A 177 -2.97 -17.44 13.60
CA VAL A 177 -3.19 -16.23 12.82
C VAL A 177 -4.63 -16.23 12.30
N PRO A 178 -5.37 -15.11 12.37
CA PRO A 178 -6.73 -15.03 11.85
C PRO A 178 -6.79 -15.33 10.35
N VAL A 179 -7.76 -16.16 9.94
CA VAL A 179 -7.98 -16.58 8.55
C VAL A 179 -9.37 -16.17 8.08
N ALA A 180 -9.51 -15.87 6.80
CA ALA A 180 -10.76 -15.38 6.21
C ALA A 180 -11.83 -16.48 5.96
N LEU A 181 -11.67 -17.69 6.52
CA LEU A 181 -12.40 -18.88 6.09
C LEU A 181 -13.92 -18.76 6.28
N LEU A 182 -14.37 -18.15 7.37
CA LEU A 182 -15.80 -18.02 7.70
C LEU A 182 -16.52 -16.94 6.90
N LEU A 183 -15.79 -16.09 6.18
CA LEU A 183 -16.37 -14.94 5.52
C LEU A 183 -16.91 -15.30 4.14
N PRO A 184 -18.03 -14.70 3.71
CA PRO A 184 -18.65 -15.03 2.43
C PRO A 184 -17.77 -14.63 1.25
N PRO A 185 -17.91 -15.28 0.08
CA PRO A 185 -17.12 -14.95 -1.12
C PRO A 185 -17.20 -13.48 -1.51
N ALA A 186 -18.36 -12.85 -1.38
CA ALA A 186 -18.57 -11.43 -1.68
C ALA A 186 -17.60 -10.50 -0.95
N LEU A 187 -17.14 -10.90 0.23
CA LEU A 187 -16.24 -10.15 1.08
C LEU A 187 -14.78 -10.58 0.83
N ARG A 188 -14.56 -11.89 0.73
CA ARG A 188 -13.24 -12.49 0.44
C ARG A 188 -12.65 -12.04 -0.88
N LEU A 189 -13.50 -11.80 -1.88
CA LEU A 189 -13.09 -11.41 -3.22
C LEU A 189 -12.83 -9.90 -3.36
N LEU A 190 -13.24 -9.06 -2.40
CA LEU A 190 -12.82 -7.64 -2.37
C LEU A 190 -11.34 -7.49 -2.02
N THR A 191 -10.84 -8.37 -1.16
CA THR A 191 -9.46 -8.39 -0.67
C THR A 191 -8.42 -8.45 -1.80
N PRO A 192 -8.41 -9.44 -2.73
CA PRO A 192 -7.44 -9.45 -3.82
C PRO A 192 -7.58 -8.20 -4.72
N LEU A 193 -8.79 -7.69 -4.91
CA LEU A 193 -9.04 -6.53 -5.76
C LEU A 193 -8.35 -5.27 -5.23
N LEU A 194 -8.55 -4.97 -3.94
CA LEU A 194 -7.98 -3.80 -3.28
C LEU A 194 -6.50 -4.01 -2.91
N ASN A 195 -6.11 -5.21 -2.49
CA ASN A 195 -4.75 -5.44 -2.01
C ASN A 195 -3.74 -5.56 -3.14
N ILE A 196 -4.07 -6.24 -4.25
CA ILE A 196 -3.14 -6.35 -5.38
C ILE A 196 -2.91 -4.97 -5.99
N SER A 197 -3.99 -4.28 -6.35
CA SER A 197 -3.89 -2.94 -6.94
C SER A 197 -3.22 -1.94 -5.98
N GLY A 198 -3.61 -1.94 -4.72
CA GLY A 198 -3.09 -1.03 -3.70
C GLY A 198 -1.64 -1.29 -3.29
N ALA A 199 -1.27 -2.54 -3.02
CA ALA A 199 0.08 -2.91 -2.61
C ALA A 199 1.09 -2.70 -3.74
N PHE A 200 0.78 -3.11 -4.97
CA PHE A 200 1.65 -2.83 -6.11
C PHE A 200 1.77 -1.33 -6.34
N ALA A 201 0.69 -0.55 -6.25
CA ALA A 201 0.76 0.90 -6.37
C ALA A 201 1.69 1.51 -5.31
N LEU A 202 1.51 1.15 -4.03
CA LEU A 202 2.35 1.65 -2.94
C LEU A 202 3.83 1.30 -3.14
N LEU A 203 4.13 0.02 -3.33
CA LEU A 203 5.49 -0.49 -3.48
C LEU A 203 6.21 0.15 -4.67
N THR A 204 5.58 0.08 -5.85
CA THR A 204 6.21 0.58 -7.08
C THR A 204 6.25 2.10 -7.15
N GLY A 205 5.27 2.80 -6.58
CA GLY A 205 5.33 4.26 -6.50
C GLY A 205 6.41 4.76 -5.54
N ALA A 206 6.69 4.03 -4.45
CA ALA A 206 7.83 4.30 -3.58
C ALA A 206 9.16 4.06 -4.31
N LEU A 207 9.31 2.94 -5.02
CA LEU A 207 10.49 2.66 -5.85
C LEU A 207 10.66 3.69 -6.99
N PHE A 208 9.57 4.08 -7.64
CA PHE A 208 9.55 5.11 -8.68
C PHE A 208 9.99 6.46 -8.11
N SER A 209 9.52 6.81 -6.91
CA SER A 209 9.95 8.04 -6.23
C SER A 209 11.45 8.01 -5.91
N ALA A 210 11.98 6.89 -5.41
CA ALA A 210 13.42 6.73 -5.21
C ALA A 210 14.20 6.92 -6.52
N TYR A 211 13.75 6.27 -7.61
CA TYR A 211 14.35 6.42 -8.94
C TYR A 211 14.36 7.88 -9.43
N VAL A 212 13.29 8.63 -9.17
CA VAL A 212 13.17 10.03 -9.59
C VAL A 212 14.19 10.94 -8.90
N PHE A 213 14.51 10.69 -7.62
CA PHE A 213 15.38 11.55 -6.82
C PHE A 213 16.85 11.10 -6.76
N MET A 214 17.18 9.87 -7.16
CA MET A 214 18.56 9.38 -7.16
C MET A 214 19.30 9.74 -8.47
N PRO A 215 20.64 9.74 -8.48
CA PRO A 215 21.41 9.84 -9.72
C PRO A 215 21.04 8.72 -10.70
N LYS A 216 20.80 9.05 -11.98
CA LYS A 216 20.18 8.11 -12.94
C LYS A 216 21.16 7.63 -13.99
N VAL A 217 21.14 6.33 -14.22
CA VAL A 217 21.70 5.69 -15.42
C VAL A 217 20.55 5.24 -16.30
N ARG A 218 20.54 5.67 -17.57
CA ARG A 218 19.61 5.21 -18.60
C ARG A 218 20.31 4.17 -19.49
N ALA A 219 20.45 2.95 -18.98
CA ALA A 219 21.05 1.84 -19.70
C ALA A 219 20.12 1.28 -20.80
N LEU A 220 18.82 1.21 -20.51
CA LEU A 220 17.78 0.87 -21.47
C LEU A 220 16.91 2.12 -21.74
N PRO A 221 16.97 2.70 -22.95
CA PRO A 221 16.13 3.83 -23.30
C PRO A 221 14.67 3.39 -23.45
N TYR A 222 13.76 4.22 -22.94
CA TYR A 222 12.34 4.16 -23.27
C TYR A 222 11.81 5.59 -23.33
N SER A 223 10.82 5.81 -24.19
CA SER A 223 10.13 7.08 -24.34
C SER A 223 8.87 7.12 -23.48
N SER A 224 8.63 8.27 -22.86
CA SER A 224 7.36 8.59 -22.20
C SER A 224 6.68 9.79 -22.87
N ASP A 225 7.06 10.08 -24.13
CA ASP A 225 6.52 11.21 -24.89
C ASP A 225 5.00 11.06 -25.08
N PRO A 226 4.20 12.03 -24.62
CA PRO A 226 2.77 12.10 -24.88
C PRO A 226 2.34 11.98 -26.34
N ARG A 227 3.21 12.41 -27.28
CA ARG A 227 2.88 12.61 -28.69
C ARG A 227 3.39 11.49 -29.59
N GLN A 228 3.99 10.45 -29.01
CA GLN A 228 4.47 9.30 -29.77
C GLN A 228 3.33 8.55 -30.47
N ARG A 229 3.65 7.85 -31.55
CA ARG A 229 2.65 7.08 -32.31
C ARG A 229 2.10 5.93 -31.46
N GLY A 230 0.90 5.43 -31.79
CA GLY A 230 0.22 4.42 -30.96
C GLY A 230 0.99 3.11 -30.83
N ASP A 231 1.61 2.64 -31.92
CA ASP A 231 2.51 1.50 -31.97
C ASP A 231 3.77 1.71 -31.12
N GLU A 232 4.40 2.87 -31.24
CA GLU A 232 5.54 3.27 -30.39
C GLU A 232 5.16 3.30 -28.91
N LEU A 233 3.95 3.79 -28.59
CA LEU A 233 3.43 3.77 -27.24
C LEU A 233 3.28 2.35 -26.71
N LEU A 234 2.66 1.45 -27.47
CA LEU A 234 2.48 0.06 -27.05
C LEU A 234 3.82 -0.63 -26.81
N PHE A 235 4.79 -0.42 -27.70
CA PHE A 235 6.15 -0.92 -27.53
C PHE A 235 6.81 -0.36 -26.26
N ASN A 236 6.74 0.97 -26.06
CA ASN A 236 7.31 1.62 -24.88
C ASN A 236 6.64 1.16 -23.58
N LEU A 237 5.32 0.91 -23.59
CA LEU A 237 4.61 0.35 -22.44
C LEU A 237 5.03 -1.09 -22.15
N ALA A 238 5.27 -1.90 -23.18
CA ALA A 238 5.72 -3.28 -23.02
C ALA A 238 7.15 -3.36 -22.45
N ILE A 239 8.06 -2.50 -22.91
CA ILE A 239 9.46 -2.48 -22.45
C ILE A 239 9.65 -1.70 -21.14
N ALA A 240 8.76 -0.75 -20.81
CA ALA A 240 8.92 0.14 -19.66
C ALA A 240 9.17 -0.59 -18.33
N PRO A 241 8.44 -1.67 -17.95
CA PRO A 241 8.71 -2.39 -16.71
C PRO A 241 10.15 -2.91 -16.64
N PHE A 242 10.66 -3.47 -17.74
CA PHE A 242 12.03 -4.00 -17.83
C PHE A 242 13.07 -2.87 -17.85
N ALA A 243 12.83 -1.82 -18.65
CA ALA A 243 13.72 -0.68 -18.76
C ALA A 243 13.84 0.07 -17.42
N ILE A 244 12.72 0.31 -16.73
CA ILE A 244 12.70 0.93 -15.40
C ILE A 244 13.46 0.07 -14.40
N ALA A 245 13.23 -1.26 -14.37
CA ALA A 245 13.93 -2.16 -13.45
C ALA A 245 15.45 -2.16 -13.68
N VAL A 246 15.89 -2.31 -14.93
CA VAL A 246 17.32 -2.30 -15.27
C VAL A 246 17.96 -0.95 -14.97
N ASN A 247 17.30 0.15 -15.37
CA ASN A 247 17.79 1.51 -15.09
C ASN A 247 17.87 1.77 -13.59
N PHE A 248 16.89 1.30 -12.81
CA PHE A 248 16.90 1.39 -11.37
C PHE A 248 18.12 0.68 -10.77
N VAL A 249 18.32 -0.60 -11.11
CA VAL A 249 19.45 -1.39 -10.60
C VAL A 249 20.80 -0.77 -11.00
N LYS A 250 20.94 -0.33 -12.26
CA LYS A 250 22.15 0.33 -12.75
C LYS A 250 22.43 1.69 -12.09
N SER A 251 21.40 2.33 -11.52
CA SER A 251 21.53 3.60 -10.80
C SER A 251 21.93 3.44 -9.33
N LEU A 252 21.76 2.25 -8.73
CA LEU A 252 22.06 2.00 -7.32
C LEU A 252 23.53 2.27 -6.93
N PRO A 253 24.56 1.91 -7.74
CA PRO A 253 25.95 2.22 -7.39
C PRO A 253 26.22 3.73 -7.30
N LEU A 254 25.61 4.53 -8.19
CA LEU A 254 25.73 5.98 -8.14
C LEU A 254 24.98 6.55 -6.94
N ALA A 255 23.80 6.01 -6.62
CA ALA A 255 23.08 6.39 -5.41
C ALA A 255 23.88 6.07 -4.14
N ALA A 256 24.57 4.93 -4.09
CA ALA A 256 25.44 4.55 -2.98
C ALA A 256 26.67 5.46 -2.87
N ALA A 257 27.27 5.86 -3.99
CA ALA A 257 28.36 6.84 -4.00
C ALA A 257 27.89 8.24 -3.54
N ALA A 258 26.71 8.67 -3.99
CA ALA A 258 26.09 9.92 -3.55
C ALA A 258 25.73 9.90 -2.05
N TRP A 259 25.30 8.75 -1.54
CA TRP A 259 25.04 8.56 -0.11
C TRP A 259 26.31 8.72 0.72
N ARG A 260 27.39 8.03 0.31
CA ARG A 260 28.71 8.10 0.99
C ARG A 260 29.31 9.51 0.96
N SER A 261 29.01 10.30 -0.07
CA SER A 261 29.46 11.69 -0.20
C SER A 261 28.53 12.72 0.42
N GLY A 262 27.41 12.31 1.04
CA GLY A 262 26.45 13.22 1.66
C GLY A 262 25.65 14.09 0.67
N THR A 263 25.68 13.77 -0.63
CA THR A 263 25.00 14.54 -1.69
C THR A 263 23.66 13.93 -2.12
N LEU A 264 23.33 12.73 -1.64
CA LEU A 264 22.08 12.05 -2.00
C LEU A 264 20.87 12.80 -1.43
N ASN A 265 19.84 12.95 -2.27
CA ASN A 265 18.56 13.49 -1.83
C ASN A 265 17.93 12.60 -0.73
N ARG A 266 17.57 13.19 0.41
CA ARG A 266 16.96 12.51 1.57
C ARG A 266 15.72 11.68 1.22
N ARG A 267 14.98 12.05 0.15
CA ARG A 267 13.80 11.31 -0.32
C ARG A 267 14.14 9.92 -0.85
N VAL A 268 15.36 9.69 -1.34
CA VAL A 268 15.78 8.37 -1.86
C VAL A 268 15.77 7.30 -0.77
N PRO A 269 16.58 7.39 0.30
CA PRO A 269 16.55 6.38 1.37
C PRO A 269 15.17 6.32 2.05
N ALA A 270 14.50 7.46 2.22
CA ALA A 270 13.16 7.51 2.82
C ALA A 270 12.14 6.67 2.04
N THR A 271 12.07 6.84 0.71
CA THR A 271 11.14 6.09 -0.14
C THR A 271 11.55 4.63 -0.34
N LEU A 272 12.85 4.31 -0.28
CA LEU A 272 13.32 2.92 -0.24
C LEU A 272 12.91 2.22 1.07
N LEU A 273 13.00 2.89 2.22
CA LEU A 273 12.50 2.37 3.49
C LEU A 273 10.98 2.14 3.45
N ILE A 274 10.22 3.05 2.84
CA ILE A 274 8.78 2.87 2.62
C ILE A 274 8.50 1.66 1.72
N ALA A 275 9.25 1.51 0.62
CA ALA A 275 9.12 0.37 -0.29
C ALA A 275 9.40 -0.95 0.42
N LEU A 276 10.48 -1.02 1.21
CA LEU A 276 10.78 -2.17 2.05
C LEU A 276 9.65 -2.41 3.05
N GLY A 277 9.22 -1.39 3.78
CA GLY A 277 8.14 -1.51 4.77
C GLY A 277 6.83 -2.04 4.19
N ALA A 278 6.48 -1.66 2.96
CA ALA A 278 5.33 -2.19 2.22
C ALA A 278 5.51 -3.65 1.77
N PHE A 279 6.74 -4.07 1.48
CA PHE A 279 7.05 -5.41 0.98
C PHE A 279 7.12 -6.47 2.09
N PHE A 280 7.68 -6.12 3.26
CA PHE A 280 7.94 -7.07 4.36
C PHE A 280 6.70 -7.86 4.83
N PRO A 281 5.52 -7.24 5.07
CA PRO A 281 4.32 -8.00 5.43
C PRO A 281 3.91 -9.04 4.38
N SER A 282 4.04 -8.71 3.09
CA SER A 282 3.69 -9.62 1.99
C SER A 282 4.68 -10.79 1.88
N LEU A 283 5.98 -10.51 2.07
CA LEU A 283 7.03 -11.53 2.08
C LEU A 283 6.83 -12.51 3.24
N THR A 284 6.59 -11.97 4.44
CA THR A 284 6.44 -12.78 5.65
C THR A 284 5.11 -13.52 5.73
N ASP A 285 4.02 -13.00 5.15
CA ASP A 285 2.77 -13.75 4.96
C ASP A 285 2.96 -14.98 4.05
N THR A 286 3.82 -14.86 3.03
CA THR A 286 4.16 -16.00 2.17
C THR A 286 5.01 -17.03 2.92
N LEU A 287 5.98 -16.56 3.72
CA LEU A 287 6.84 -17.42 4.52
C LEU A 287 6.10 -18.07 5.69
N SER A 288 5.12 -17.41 6.31
CA SER A 288 4.38 -17.97 7.44
C SER A 288 3.50 -19.16 7.06
N ARG A 289 3.26 -19.39 5.77
CA ARG A 289 2.64 -20.61 5.25
C ARG A 289 3.47 -21.88 5.51
N THR A 290 4.72 -21.74 5.96
CA THR A 290 5.53 -22.85 6.47
C THR A 290 5.29 -23.16 7.95
N GLY A 291 4.33 -22.48 8.60
CA GLY A 291 3.87 -22.77 9.97
C GLY A 291 4.44 -21.87 11.07
N SER A 292 5.13 -20.77 10.74
CA SER A 292 5.72 -19.86 11.73
C SER A 292 4.93 -18.58 11.96
N THR A 293 4.30 -18.46 13.14
CA THR A 293 3.60 -17.25 13.61
C THR A 293 4.57 -16.10 13.89
N GLU A 294 5.75 -16.40 14.40
CA GLU A 294 6.74 -15.38 14.78
C GLU A 294 7.21 -14.60 13.56
N VAL A 295 7.48 -15.30 12.44
CA VAL A 295 7.88 -14.67 11.18
C VAL A 295 6.79 -13.72 10.67
N TYR A 296 5.52 -14.13 10.77
CA TYR A 296 4.37 -13.31 10.39
C TYR A 296 4.29 -12.02 11.22
N GLN A 297 4.38 -12.13 12.55
CA GLN A 297 4.28 -10.97 13.43
C GLN A 297 5.51 -10.06 13.34
N LEU A 298 6.70 -10.64 13.21
CA LEU A 298 7.95 -9.91 13.00
C LEU A 298 7.90 -9.11 11.69
N GLY A 299 7.41 -9.70 10.62
CA GLY A 299 7.28 -9.01 9.34
C GLY A 299 6.35 -7.81 9.37
N LYS A 300 5.23 -7.89 10.10
CA LYS A 300 4.35 -6.73 10.31
C LYS A 300 4.99 -5.66 11.18
N ALA A 301 5.70 -6.05 12.24
CA ALA A 301 6.41 -5.11 13.11
C ALA A 301 7.52 -4.37 12.35
N LEU A 302 8.37 -5.11 11.62
CA LEU A 302 9.42 -4.55 10.78
C LEU A 302 8.83 -3.68 9.66
N GLY A 303 7.77 -4.14 9.01
CA GLY A 303 7.06 -3.37 7.98
C GLY A 303 6.58 -2.02 8.52
N ALA A 304 5.90 -2.02 9.66
CA ALA A 304 5.41 -0.80 10.32
C ALA A 304 6.55 0.15 10.72
N LEU A 305 7.64 -0.38 11.28
CA LEU A 305 8.81 0.40 11.68
C LEU A 305 9.49 1.05 10.47
N LEU A 306 9.69 0.28 9.39
CA LEU A 306 10.30 0.79 8.16
C LEU A 306 9.43 1.87 7.50
N LEU A 307 8.10 1.72 7.50
CA LEU A 307 7.18 2.75 7.03
C LEU A 307 7.30 4.03 7.88
N LEU A 308 7.30 3.90 9.22
CA LEU A 308 7.43 5.04 10.13
C LEU A 308 8.78 5.76 9.96
N ILE A 309 9.88 5.01 9.95
CA ILE A 309 11.24 5.58 9.79
C ILE A 309 11.36 6.23 8.42
N GLY A 310 10.89 5.57 7.36
CA GLY A 310 10.87 6.12 6.01
C GLY A 310 10.06 7.41 5.92
N PHE A 311 8.90 7.48 6.57
CA PHE A 311 8.11 8.70 6.68
C PHE A 311 8.86 9.81 7.42
N LEU A 312 9.40 9.54 8.60
CA LEU A 312 10.15 10.52 9.39
C LEU A 312 11.39 11.05 8.64
N ALA A 313 12.07 10.17 7.90
CA ALA A 313 13.18 10.55 7.02
C ALA A 313 12.74 11.43 5.83
N SER A 314 11.46 11.36 5.43
CA SER A 314 10.89 12.15 4.34
C SER A 314 10.37 13.53 4.76
N VAL A 315 10.21 13.79 6.08
CA VAL A 315 9.75 15.08 6.60
C VAL A 315 10.79 16.14 6.25
N ASP A 316 10.41 17.20 5.55
CA ASP A 316 11.36 18.25 5.18
C ASP A 316 11.68 19.12 6.41
N ASP A 317 10.65 19.66 7.05
CA ASP A 317 10.74 20.53 8.22
C ASP A 317 10.25 19.81 9.50
N PRO A 318 11.12 19.59 10.51
CA PRO A 318 10.72 18.99 11.78
C PRO A 318 9.61 19.77 12.50
N ASP A 319 9.50 21.09 12.31
CA ASP A 319 8.49 21.92 12.98
C ASP A 319 7.06 21.63 12.49
N GLU A 320 6.90 20.92 11.36
CA GLU A 320 5.62 20.35 10.96
C GLU A 320 5.09 19.32 11.97
N ILE A 321 5.93 18.72 12.82
CA ILE A 321 5.52 17.69 13.78
C ILE A 321 5.01 18.36 15.06
N THR A 322 3.69 18.47 15.24
CA THR A 322 3.07 19.20 16.37
C THR A 322 2.32 18.32 17.37
N LEU A 323 2.49 16.99 17.30
CA LEU A 323 1.83 16.06 18.22
C LEU A 323 2.18 16.39 19.70
N PRO A 324 1.19 16.53 20.61
CA PRO A 324 1.42 17.02 21.97
C PRO A 324 2.43 16.22 22.80
N LEU A 325 2.37 14.89 22.75
CA LEU A 325 3.19 14.01 23.59
C LEU A 325 4.53 13.63 22.96
N VAL A 326 4.56 13.45 21.65
CA VAL A 326 5.71 12.88 20.93
C VAL A 326 6.37 13.88 19.97
N GLY A 327 5.79 15.06 19.76
CA GLY A 327 6.29 16.05 18.81
C GLY A 327 7.65 16.61 19.21
N ALA A 328 7.78 17.15 20.43
CA ALA A 328 9.04 17.68 20.93
C ALA A 328 10.21 16.65 20.89
N PRO A 329 10.07 15.42 21.41
CA PRO A 329 11.17 14.45 21.35
C PRO A 329 11.48 14.02 19.92
N LEU A 330 10.49 13.88 19.03
CA LEU A 330 10.73 13.54 17.62
C LEU A 330 11.45 14.68 16.87
N ARG A 331 11.10 15.95 17.13
CA ARG A 331 11.80 17.11 16.55
C ARG A 331 13.25 17.15 16.99
N ALA A 332 13.51 16.99 18.29
CA ALA A 332 14.87 16.93 18.83
C ALA A 332 15.68 15.79 18.20
N LEU A 333 15.10 14.59 18.10
CA LEU A 333 15.74 13.44 17.45
C LEU A 333 16.05 13.72 15.97
N LEU A 334 15.11 14.30 15.22
CA LEU A 334 15.33 14.63 13.80
C LEU A 334 16.43 15.67 13.63
N ARG A 335 16.43 16.73 14.43
CA ARG A 335 17.48 17.77 14.39
C ARG A 335 18.85 17.18 14.74
N ARG A 336 18.93 16.31 15.75
CA ARG A 336 20.15 15.60 16.13
C ARG A 336 20.69 14.73 15.02
N VAL A 337 19.84 13.89 14.43
CA VAL A 337 20.23 13.00 13.31
C VAL A 337 20.67 13.80 12.09
N ARG A 338 20.17 15.03 11.92
CA ARG A 338 20.53 15.94 10.82
C ARG A 338 21.74 16.83 11.10
N GLY A 339 22.24 16.86 12.33
CA GLY A 339 23.32 17.78 12.74
C GLY A 339 22.87 19.24 12.84
N GLU A 340 21.58 19.49 13.09
CA GLU A 340 20.96 20.83 13.17
C GLU A 340 20.92 21.38 14.62
N GLU A 341 21.62 20.77 15.59
CA GLU A 341 21.59 21.13 17.03
C GLU A 341 22.29 22.46 17.41
N GLY A 342 22.57 23.35 16.45
CA GLY A 342 23.33 24.59 16.71
C GLY A 342 22.90 25.82 15.91
N ALA A 343 21.70 25.83 15.33
CA ALA A 343 21.11 26.98 14.64
C ALA A 343 19.96 27.60 15.45
#